data_AF-A0AAD5JMD1-F1
#
_entry.id   AF-A0AAD5JMD1-F1
#
_cell.length_a   1.000
_cell.length_b   1.000
_cell.length_c   1.000
_cell.angle_alpha   90.00
_cell.angle_beta   90.00
_cell.angle_gamma   90.00
#
_symmetry.space_group_name_H-M   'P 1'
#
loop_
_entity.id
_entity.type
_entity.pdbx_description
1 polymer ?
#
loop_
_entity_poly.entity_id
_entity_poly.type
_entity_poly.pdbx_seq_one_letter_code
_entity_poly.pdbx_strand_id
1 'polypeptide(L)'
;MSDEVIIRKVKSLLNKLTLEKFDSISDQIWEYAKQSEKETDGRALKVVIQLTFDKACDEPPFAVMWAQLCRKMYDTITDEIKDVNVKDKEGNTVSGVNLLRKYLLNRCQHDFERGWKMQIPEVDQNNPDMMSDEYYAAVKAKRQGLGLVVFIGELFKRQMLTDRIMLQCLTRLCDNPREVGDEETETMCKLITTIGKSLDTSSRRNKEWMDTYFERMKEMMESPHLSSRVKFMILDLFDLRKNKWVSRRGNQPAPTTIAQVHEQAQKAKNEEKEAMKRTSSSRGSLPHPMSRAGSHRGAGSRDLQREGSTGSNAASTTVDGWSTVGSGSPGSSSKGTRANELANFGKTDRSKTRSSVLGPGNSPFASLHRASSKAGGDQKSSPSESRSSSANMFR
;
A
#
# COMPACT_ATOMS: atom_id res chain seq x y z
N MET A 1 35.04 2.41 -8.38
CA MET A 1 34.55 1.56 -9.50
C MET A 1 33.93 2.46 -10.55
N SER A 2 33.64 2.01 -11.78
CA SER A 2 32.88 2.85 -12.71
C SER A 2 31.40 2.92 -12.29
N ASP A 3 30.77 4.07 -12.54
CA ASP A 3 29.37 4.34 -12.18
C ASP A 3 28.43 3.27 -12.75
N GLU A 4 28.66 2.82 -13.98
CA GLU A 4 27.83 1.78 -14.60
C GLU A 4 27.85 0.45 -13.85
N VAL A 5 29.00 0.09 -13.25
CA VAL A 5 29.12 -1.14 -12.47
C VAL A 5 28.35 -1.02 -11.17
N ILE A 6 28.49 0.12 -10.47
CA ILE A 6 27.72 0.42 -9.26
C ILE A 6 26.23 0.39 -9.57
N ILE A 7 25.79 1.08 -10.63
CA ILE A 7 24.39 1.13 -11.05
C ILE A 7 23.83 -0.26 -11.30
N ARG A 8 24.50 -1.09 -12.11
CA ARG A 8 24.00 -2.44 -12.44
C ARG A 8 23.92 -3.32 -11.19
N LYS A 9 24.93 -3.28 -10.31
CA LYS A 9 24.98 -4.12 -9.11
C LYS A 9 23.95 -3.69 -8.07
N VAL A 10 23.88 -2.39 -7.78
CA VAL A 10 22.91 -1.83 -6.83
C VAL A 10 21.49 -2.06 -7.32
N LYS A 11 21.18 -1.86 -8.62
CA LYS A 11 19.86 -2.21 -9.19
C LYS A 11 19.51 -3.68 -8.98
N SER A 12 20.46 -4.59 -9.18
CA SER A 12 20.24 -6.03 -8.95
C SER A 12 19.95 -6.34 -7.47
N LEU A 13 20.61 -5.65 -6.55
CA LEU A 13 20.37 -5.79 -5.11
C LEU A 13 19.02 -5.22 -4.70
N LEU A 14 18.67 -4.01 -5.16
CA LEU A 14 17.38 -3.39 -4.88
C LEU A 14 16.22 -4.26 -5.38
N ASN A 15 16.33 -4.88 -6.56
CA ASN A 15 15.33 -5.83 -7.08
C ASN A 15 15.16 -7.09 -6.22
N LYS A 16 16.13 -7.42 -5.37
CA LYS A 16 16.10 -8.59 -4.48
C LYS A 16 15.81 -8.19 -3.03
N LEU A 17 15.70 -6.89 -2.73
CA LEU A 17 15.47 -6.40 -1.39
C LEU A 17 14.06 -6.77 -0.96
N THR A 18 13.96 -7.54 0.13
CA THR A 18 12.71 -7.91 0.79
C THR A 18 12.90 -7.77 2.28
N LEU A 19 11.80 -7.75 3.05
CA LEU A 19 11.88 -7.69 4.52
C LEU A 19 12.69 -8.86 5.12
N GLU A 20 12.56 -10.06 4.55
CA GLU A 20 13.31 -11.26 5.01
C GLU A 20 14.81 -11.16 4.74
N LYS A 21 15.20 -10.55 3.62
CA LYS A 21 16.61 -10.42 3.20
C LYS A 21 17.16 -9.03 3.48
N PHE A 22 16.44 -8.23 4.27
CA PHE A 22 16.70 -6.81 4.41
C PHE A 22 18.10 -6.56 4.92
N ASP A 23 18.49 -7.18 6.05
CA ASP A 23 19.77 -6.92 6.69
C ASP A 23 20.94 -7.26 5.75
N SER A 24 20.94 -8.48 5.21
CA SER A 24 22.01 -8.95 4.32
C SER A 24 22.15 -8.13 3.03
N ILE A 25 21.03 -7.77 2.39
CA ILE A 25 21.08 -7.02 1.11
C ILE A 25 21.37 -5.54 1.36
N SER A 26 20.83 -4.96 2.43
CA SER A 26 21.12 -3.57 2.79
C SER A 26 22.58 -3.37 3.18
N ASP A 27 23.22 -4.35 3.82
CA ASP A 27 24.68 -4.34 4.06
C ASP A 27 25.46 -4.36 2.75
N GLN A 28 25.07 -5.21 1.79
CA GLN A 28 25.70 -5.24 0.47
C GLN A 28 25.53 -3.94 -0.30
N ILE A 29 24.34 -3.31 -0.24
CA ILE A 29 24.09 -2.00 -0.84
C ILE A 29 24.97 -0.94 -0.16
N TRP A 30 25.11 -1.00 1.16
CA TRP A 30 25.97 -0.09 1.91
C TRP A 30 27.44 -0.19 1.50
N GLU A 31 27.97 -1.39 1.26
CA GLU A 31 29.34 -1.57 0.76
C GLU A 31 29.61 -0.85 -0.57
N TYR A 32 28.59 -0.70 -1.43
CA TYR A 32 28.70 0.14 -2.63
C TYR A 32 28.67 1.63 -2.30
N ALA A 33 27.80 2.08 -1.40
CA ALA A 33 27.74 3.47 -0.98
C ALA A 33 29.02 3.92 -0.25
N LYS A 34 29.60 3.03 0.57
CA LYS A 34 30.83 3.23 1.33
C LYS A 34 32.06 3.47 0.44
N GLN A 35 32.01 3.08 -0.83
CA GLN A 35 33.09 3.42 -1.78
C GLN A 35 33.35 4.93 -1.87
N SER A 36 32.36 5.76 -1.52
CA SER A 36 32.53 7.21 -1.42
C SER A 36 33.51 7.68 -0.34
N GLU A 37 33.97 6.84 0.59
CA GLU A 37 35.12 7.14 1.47
C GLU A 37 36.42 7.35 0.65
N LYS A 38 36.53 6.68 -0.50
CA LYS A 38 37.68 6.75 -1.41
C LYS A 38 37.49 7.78 -2.52
N GLU A 39 36.35 8.47 -2.54
CA GLU A 39 35.97 9.46 -3.54
C GLU A 39 35.95 10.85 -2.91
N THR A 40 36.13 11.89 -3.71
CA THR A 40 36.10 13.28 -3.23
C THR A 40 34.73 13.95 -3.42
N ASP A 41 33.89 13.39 -4.28
CA ASP A 41 32.62 13.94 -4.75
C ASP A 41 31.39 13.15 -4.28
N GLY A 42 31.56 12.20 -3.35
CA GLY A 42 30.45 11.42 -2.78
C GLY A 42 29.62 10.63 -3.81
N ARG A 43 30.21 10.32 -4.97
CA ARG A 43 29.46 9.88 -6.16
C ARG A 43 28.73 8.56 -5.95
N ALA A 44 29.39 7.55 -5.42
CA ALA A 44 28.77 6.24 -5.19
C ALA A 44 27.56 6.35 -4.25
N LEU A 45 27.68 7.08 -3.14
CA LEU A 45 26.58 7.36 -2.24
C LEU A 45 25.42 8.07 -2.95
N LYS A 46 25.71 9.11 -3.74
CA LYS A 46 24.70 9.85 -4.51
C LYS A 46 23.95 8.95 -5.49
N VAL A 47 24.66 8.06 -6.20
CA VAL A 47 24.07 7.08 -7.12
C VAL A 47 23.19 6.07 -6.38
N VAL A 48 23.63 5.54 -5.23
CA VAL A 48 22.83 4.60 -4.42
C VAL A 48 21.54 5.25 -3.93
N ILE A 49 21.59 6.49 -3.47
CA ILE A 49 20.40 7.25 -3.04
C ILE A 49 19.46 7.44 -4.23
N GLN A 50 19.99 7.85 -5.40
CA GLN A 50 19.20 8.03 -6.61
C GLN A 50 18.44 6.76 -6.99
N LEU A 51 19.11 5.61 -7.00
CA LEU A 51 18.49 4.33 -7.36
C LEU A 51 17.45 3.88 -6.33
N THR A 52 17.67 4.20 -5.05
CA THR A 52 16.71 3.93 -3.98
C THR A 52 15.45 4.77 -4.14
N PHE A 53 15.59 6.05 -4.49
CA PHE A 53 14.46 6.94 -4.78
C PHE A 53 13.67 6.47 -6.00
N ASP A 54 14.35 6.15 -7.11
CA ASP A 54 13.69 5.65 -8.32
C ASP A 54 12.82 4.42 -7.99
N LYS A 55 13.34 3.51 -7.17
CA LYS A 55 12.62 2.32 -6.71
C LYS A 55 11.45 2.65 -5.77
N ALA A 56 11.64 3.54 -4.82
CA ALA A 56 10.60 3.92 -3.88
C ALA A 56 9.41 4.61 -4.58
N CYS A 57 9.68 5.42 -5.61
CA CYS A 57 8.65 6.07 -6.41
C CYS A 57 7.88 5.08 -7.29
N ASP A 58 8.56 4.06 -7.83
CA ASP A 58 7.92 3.01 -8.64
C ASP A 58 7.11 2.02 -7.79
N GLU A 59 7.50 1.83 -6.53
CA GLU A 59 6.92 0.81 -5.64
C GLU A 59 6.42 1.41 -4.30
N PRO A 60 5.39 2.28 -4.31
CA PRO A 60 4.89 2.96 -3.11
C PRO A 60 4.50 2.05 -1.93
N PRO A 61 3.93 0.83 -2.13
CA PRO A 61 3.63 -0.09 -1.03
C PRO A 61 4.86 -0.49 -0.20
N PHE A 62 6.06 -0.42 -0.77
CA PHE A 62 7.31 -0.75 -0.10
C PHE A 62 8.07 0.49 0.43
N ALA A 63 7.46 1.68 0.38
CA ALA A 63 8.06 2.93 0.86
C ALA A 63 8.69 2.84 2.26
N VAL A 64 8.04 2.11 3.18
CA VAL A 64 8.56 1.88 4.54
C VAL A 64 9.92 1.16 4.51
N MET A 65 10.06 0.13 3.68
CA MET A 65 11.30 -0.65 3.52
C MET A 65 12.41 0.19 2.87
N TRP A 66 12.08 0.96 1.83
CA TRP A 66 13.04 1.88 1.22
C TRP A 66 13.50 2.95 2.22
N ALA A 67 12.60 3.42 3.10
CA ALA A 67 12.94 4.41 4.12
C ALA A 67 13.79 3.79 5.25
N GLN A 68 13.60 2.49 5.55
CA GLN A 68 14.51 1.73 6.41
C GLN A 68 15.90 1.65 5.83
N LEU A 69 16.04 1.41 4.52
CA LEU A 69 17.35 1.38 3.86
C LEU A 69 18.05 2.74 3.98
N CYS A 70 17.36 3.84 3.70
CA CYS A 70 17.90 5.18 3.91
C CYS A 70 18.29 5.44 5.36
N ARG A 71 17.48 4.96 6.32
CA ARG A 71 17.79 5.10 7.75
C ARG A 71 19.01 4.30 8.17
N LYS A 72 19.18 3.07 7.65
CA LYS A 72 20.37 2.28 7.90
C LYS A 72 21.62 3.01 7.41
N MET A 73 21.60 3.54 6.19
CA MET A 73 22.70 4.37 5.67
C MET A 73 22.94 5.62 6.53
N TYR A 74 21.88 6.24 7.06
CA TYR A 74 21.97 7.38 7.96
C TYR A 74 22.64 7.05 9.30
N ASP A 75 22.37 5.87 9.84
CA ASP A 75 22.94 5.43 11.12
C ASP A 75 24.38 4.89 10.97
N THR A 76 24.77 4.41 9.77
CA THR A 76 26.09 3.80 9.52
C THR A 76 27.12 4.75 8.90
N ILE A 77 26.69 5.89 8.35
CA ILE A 77 27.60 6.80 7.64
C ILE A 77 28.61 7.46 8.59
N THR A 78 29.86 7.54 8.14
CA THR A 78 30.99 8.15 8.85
C THR A 78 31.35 9.51 8.25
N ASP A 79 32.05 10.35 9.00
CA ASP A 79 32.51 11.66 8.54
C ASP A 79 33.63 11.58 7.48
N GLU A 80 34.12 10.38 7.17
CA GLU A 80 35.07 10.12 6.09
C GLU A 80 34.43 10.34 4.71
N ILE A 81 33.12 10.12 4.60
CA ILE A 81 32.37 10.37 3.37
C ILE A 81 32.06 11.87 3.26
N LYS A 82 32.60 12.51 2.21
CA LYS A 82 32.43 13.95 1.95
C LYS A 82 32.21 14.23 0.46
N ASP A 83 31.64 15.38 0.17
CA ASP A 83 31.49 15.88 -1.20
C ASP A 83 31.96 17.32 -1.30
N VAL A 84 33.10 17.53 -1.96
CA VAL A 84 33.70 18.86 -2.16
C VAL A 84 32.81 19.84 -2.93
N ASN A 85 31.85 19.34 -3.70
CA ASN A 85 30.92 20.18 -4.46
C ASN A 85 29.74 20.67 -3.60
N VAL A 86 29.54 20.08 -2.42
CA VAL A 86 28.44 20.40 -1.52
C VAL A 86 28.99 21.18 -0.33
N LYS A 87 28.76 22.49 -0.35
CA LYS A 87 29.19 23.42 0.69
C LYS A 87 28.05 23.77 1.64
N ASP A 88 28.35 23.90 2.92
CA ASP A 88 27.39 24.42 3.90
C ASP A 88 27.23 25.95 3.79
N LYS A 89 26.34 26.53 4.60
CA LYS A 89 26.12 27.98 4.73
C LYS A 89 27.39 28.75 5.05
N GLU A 90 28.34 28.11 5.71
CA GLU A 90 29.65 28.65 6.10
C GLU A 90 30.74 28.41 5.02
N GLY A 91 30.39 27.78 3.90
CA GLY A 91 31.34 27.46 2.83
C GLY A 91 32.17 26.19 3.05
N ASN A 92 32.02 25.53 4.20
CA ASN A 92 32.71 24.30 4.56
C ASN A 92 32.16 23.08 3.78
N THR A 93 33.03 22.11 3.50
CA THR A 93 32.64 20.84 2.87
C THR A 93 31.74 20.05 3.81
N VAL A 94 30.60 19.59 3.30
CA VAL A 94 29.67 18.78 4.09
C VAL A 94 30.11 17.31 4.07
N SER A 95 30.14 16.68 5.24
CA SER A 95 30.49 15.27 5.44
C SER A 95 29.44 14.50 6.23
N GLY A 96 29.57 13.18 6.21
CA GLY A 96 28.83 12.25 7.08
C GLY A 96 27.31 12.38 6.97
N VAL A 97 26.64 12.36 8.12
CA VAL A 97 25.18 12.41 8.24
C VAL A 97 24.58 13.67 7.58
N ASN A 98 25.26 14.81 7.72
CA ASN A 98 24.81 16.07 7.12
C ASN A 98 24.82 16.01 5.59
N LEU A 99 25.82 15.32 5.01
CA LEU A 99 25.91 15.13 3.57
C LEU A 99 24.76 14.26 3.07
N LEU A 100 24.51 13.12 3.73
CA LEU A 100 23.39 12.25 3.37
C LEU A 100 22.06 12.99 3.43
N ARG A 101 21.81 13.72 4.52
CA ARG A 101 20.59 14.53 4.67
C ARG A 101 20.45 15.56 3.55
N LYS A 102 21.55 16.19 3.13
CA LYS A 102 21.56 17.14 2.01
C LYS A 102 21.29 16.46 0.67
N TYR A 103 21.83 15.27 0.44
CA TYR A 103 21.49 14.47 -0.74
C TYR A 103 20.02 14.06 -0.78
N LEU A 104 19.46 13.59 0.35
CA LEU A 104 18.03 13.29 0.46
C LEU A 104 17.18 14.52 0.13
N LEU A 105 17.49 15.68 0.75
CA LEU A 105 16.77 16.93 0.52
C LEU A 105 16.87 17.40 -0.94
N ASN A 106 18.07 17.46 -1.51
CA ASN A 106 18.27 17.87 -2.90
C ASN A 106 17.53 16.94 -3.86
N ARG A 107 17.48 15.64 -3.55
CA ARG A 107 16.78 14.66 -4.35
C ARG A 107 15.26 14.84 -4.26
N CYS A 108 14.72 15.01 -3.05
CA CYS A 108 13.31 15.35 -2.85
C CYS A 108 12.94 16.62 -3.63
N GLN A 109 13.77 17.67 -3.55
CA GLN A 109 13.56 18.92 -4.28
C GLN A 109 13.53 18.70 -5.80
N HIS A 110 14.54 18.04 -6.36
CA HIS A 110 14.63 17.77 -7.80
C HIS A 110 13.42 16.99 -8.31
N ASP A 111 13.04 15.91 -7.62
CA ASP A 111 11.91 15.08 -8.06
C ASP A 111 10.57 15.79 -7.86
N PHE A 112 10.47 16.71 -6.89
CA PHE A 112 9.29 17.53 -6.68
C PHE A 112 9.15 18.66 -7.70
N GLU A 113 10.26 19.32 -8.06
CA GLU A 113 10.34 20.37 -9.07
C GLU A 113 10.07 19.85 -10.47
N ARG A 114 10.48 18.61 -10.76
CA ARG A 114 10.12 17.91 -12.01
C ARG A 114 8.62 17.92 -12.26
N GLY A 115 7.82 17.90 -11.18
CA GLY A 115 6.37 17.98 -11.24
C GLY A 115 5.74 16.70 -11.79
N TRP A 116 4.57 16.36 -11.26
CA TRP A 116 3.79 15.21 -11.72
C TRP A 116 2.36 15.58 -12.13
N LYS A 117 1.98 16.86 -11.98
CA LYS A 117 0.75 17.43 -12.55
C LYS A 117 0.94 17.76 -14.04
N MET A 118 1.50 16.80 -14.79
CA MET A 118 1.43 16.85 -16.25
C MET A 118 -0.06 16.70 -16.61
N GLN A 119 -0.60 17.58 -17.45
CA GLN A 119 -1.93 17.37 -18.00
C GLN A 119 -1.89 16.04 -18.75
N ILE A 120 -2.56 15.02 -18.21
CA ILE A 120 -2.69 13.74 -18.89
C ILE A 120 -3.58 14.02 -20.11
N PRO A 121 -3.10 13.82 -21.34
CA PRO A 121 -3.91 14.06 -22.53
C PRO A 121 -5.22 13.29 -22.45
N GLU A 122 -6.33 13.92 -22.82
CA GLU A 122 -7.62 13.23 -22.90
C GLU A 122 -7.53 12.14 -23.96
N VAL A 123 -8.02 10.95 -23.60
CA VAL A 123 -8.05 9.80 -24.50
C VAL A 123 -9.21 10.00 -25.46
N ASP A 124 -8.92 10.02 -26.76
CA ASP A 124 -9.98 10.01 -27.78
C ASP A 124 -10.79 8.71 -27.63
N GLN A 125 -12.06 8.85 -27.25
CA GLN A 125 -12.99 7.75 -27.03
C GLN A 125 -13.20 6.90 -28.29
N ASN A 126 -12.84 7.42 -29.47
CA ASN A 126 -12.99 6.74 -30.75
C ASN A 126 -11.79 5.85 -31.13
N ASN A 127 -10.67 5.90 -30.39
CA ASN A 127 -9.50 5.06 -30.67
C ASN A 127 -8.76 4.60 -29.39
N PRO A 128 -9.42 3.79 -28.54
CA PRO A 128 -8.87 3.37 -27.24
C PRO A 128 -7.65 2.45 -27.33
N ASP A 129 -7.38 1.82 -28.49
CA ASP A 129 -6.29 0.85 -28.66
C ASP A 129 -4.91 1.49 -28.92
N MET A 130 -4.85 2.81 -29.21
CA MET A 130 -3.59 3.56 -29.36
C MET A 130 -3.50 4.70 -28.33
N MET A 131 -3.41 4.34 -27.06
CA MET A 131 -2.95 5.29 -26.04
C MET A 131 -1.53 5.74 -26.41
N SER A 132 -1.32 7.04 -26.58
CA SER A 132 -0.03 7.58 -27.02
C SER A 132 1.07 7.26 -25.99
N ASP A 133 2.32 7.13 -26.45
CA ASP A 133 3.49 7.02 -25.57
C ASP A 133 3.53 8.19 -24.56
N GLU A 134 3.02 9.36 -24.96
CA GLU A 134 2.86 10.54 -24.10
C GLU A 134 1.86 10.32 -22.96
N TYR A 135 0.71 9.67 -23.23
CA TYR A 135 -0.25 9.32 -22.18
C TYR A 135 0.36 8.37 -21.14
N TYR A 136 1.02 7.29 -21.60
CA TYR A 136 1.68 6.34 -20.69
C TYR A 136 2.79 7.00 -19.88
N ALA A 137 3.57 7.90 -20.50
CA ALA A 137 4.59 8.67 -19.81
C ALA A 137 3.99 9.60 -18.74
N ALA A 138 2.88 10.29 -19.05
CA ALA A 138 2.19 11.18 -18.12
C ALA A 138 1.59 10.41 -16.93
N VAL A 139 0.91 9.28 -17.16
CA VAL A 139 0.37 8.42 -16.10
C VAL A 139 1.48 7.85 -15.23
N LYS A 140 2.59 7.40 -15.84
CA LYS A 140 3.75 6.90 -15.09
C LYS A 140 4.36 8.01 -14.23
N ALA A 141 4.51 9.22 -14.77
CA ALA A 141 5.02 10.37 -14.03
C ALA A 141 4.11 10.74 -12.86
N LYS A 142 2.78 10.73 -13.06
CA LYS A 142 1.79 10.93 -11.99
C LYS A 142 1.95 9.89 -10.88
N ARG A 143 1.99 8.60 -11.23
CA ARG A 143 2.16 7.51 -10.27
C ARG A 143 3.47 7.63 -9.48
N GLN A 144 4.58 7.91 -10.17
CA GLN A 144 5.89 8.11 -9.53
C GLN A 144 5.90 9.33 -8.61
N GLY A 145 5.24 10.43 -9.00
CA GLY A 145 5.11 11.63 -8.17
C GLY A 145 4.31 11.39 -6.89
N LEU A 146 3.19 10.65 -6.97
CA LEU A 146 2.43 10.26 -5.79
C LEU A 146 3.22 9.27 -4.91
N GLY A 147 3.96 8.34 -5.53
CA GLY A 147 4.88 7.44 -4.83
C GLY A 147 5.97 8.17 -4.07
N LEU A 148 6.56 9.20 -4.68
CA LEU A 148 7.54 10.08 -4.05
C LEU A 148 6.97 10.73 -2.77
N VAL A 149 5.74 11.24 -2.82
CA VAL A 149 5.10 11.89 -1.67
C VAL A 149 4.94 10.91 -0.50
N VAL A 150 4.50 9.67 -0.77
CA VAL A 150 4.42 8.61 0.25
C VAL A 150 5.80 8.33 0.84
N PHE A 151 6.81 8.19 -0.01
CA PHE A 151 8.17 7.90 0.41
C PHE A 151 8.79 9.02 1.26
N ILE A 152 8.61 10.28 0.87
CA ILE A 152 9.02 11.46 1.64
C ILE A 152 8.38 11.44 3.04
N GLY A 153 7.10 11.07 3.15
CA GLY A 153 6.42 10.90 4.44
C GLY A 153 7.11 9.87 5.35
N GLU A 154 7.51 8.73 4.80
CA GLU A 154 8.24 7.68 5.56
C GLU A 154 9.66 8.11 5.94
N LEU A 155 10.35 8.88 5.10
CA LEU A 155 11.66 9.47 5.45
C LEU A 155 11.53 10.50 6.57
N PHE A 156 10.49 11.33 6.54
CA PHE A 156 10.21 12.33 7.58
C PHE A 156 9.89 11.67 8.92
N LYS A 157 9.08 10.61 8.94
CA LYS A 157 8.78 9.81 10.15
C LYS A 157 10.05 9.28 10.83
N ARG A 158 11.13 9.07 10.08
CA ARG A 158 12.44 8.62 10.56
C ARG A 158 13.42 9.75 10.86
N GLN A 159 12.92 11.00 10.95
CA GLN A 159 13.66 12.22 11.29
C GLN A 159 14.81 12.56 10.33
N MET A 160 14.76 12.05 9.10
CA MET A 160 15.80 12.36 8.10
C MET A 160 15.52 13.65 7.32
N LEU A 161 14.27 14.11 7.33
CA LEU A 161 13.81 15.33 6.63
C LEU A 161 13.34 16.41 7.62
N THR A 162 13.00 17.58 7.09
CA THR A 162 12.50 18.72 7.88
C THR A 162 11.01 18.95 7.69
N ASP A 163 10.39 19.71 8.59
CA ASP A 163 8.98 20.11 8.45
C ASP A 163 8.74 20.89 7.15
N ARG A 164 9.71 21.70 6.70
CA ARG A 164 9.58 22.57 5.51
C ARG A 164 9.24 21.77 4.25
N ILE A 165 9.96 20.67 3.98
CA ILE A 165 9.67 19.83 2.81
C ILE A 165 8.28 19.20 2.90
N MET A 166 7.83 18.82 4.12
CA MET A 166 6.50 18.25 4.32
C MET A 166 5.37 19.24 4.07
N LEU A 167 5.52 20.47 4.59
CA LEU A 167 4.55 21.54 4.34
C LEU A 167 4.45 21.84 2.84
N GLN A 168 5.57 21.81 2.12
CA GLN A 168 5.57 22.00 0.68
C GLN A 168 4.86 20.85 -0.07
N CYS A 169 5.09 19.59 0.33
CA CYS A 169 4.34 18.46 -0.22
C CYS A 169 2.83 18.61 -0.03
N LEU A 170 2.39 18.99 1.18
CA LEU A 170 0.97 19.21 1.48
C LEU A 170 0.40 20.39 0.69
N THR A 171 1.13 21.51 0.59
CA THR A 171 0.70 22.67 -0.20
C THR A 171 0.43 22.28 -1.65
N ARG A 172 1.31 21.47 -2.25
CA ARG A 172 1.16 21.04 -3.64
C ARG A 172 0.00 20.07 -3.87
N LEU A 173 -0.26 19.20 -2.90
CA LEU A 173 -1.44 18.32 -2.91
C LEU A 173 -2.74 19.13 -2.76
N CYS A 174 -2.73 20.20 -1.96
CA CYS A 174 -3.89 21.07 -1.71
C CYS A 174 -3.97 22.30 -2.64
N ASP A 175 -3.24 22.35 -3.76
CA ASP A 175 -3.09 23.58 -4.56
C ASP A 175 -4.40 23.99 -5.28
N ASN A 176 -5.11 23.00 -5.84
CA ASN A 176 -6.35 23.22 -6.62
C ASN A 176 -7.52 22.39 -6.05
N PRO A 177 -8.09 22.74 -4.88
CA PRO A 177 -9.11 21.95 -4.18
C PRO A 177 -10.29 21.43 -5.03
N ARG A 178 -10.69 22.20 -6.06
CA ARG A 178 -11.85 21.88 -6.89
C ARG A 178 -11.58 20.83 -7.98
N GLU A 179 -10.34 20.69 -8.42
CA GLU A 179 -9.92 19.80 -9.51
C GLU A 179 -9.10 18.60 -9.02
N VAL A 180 -8.98 18.41 -7.70
CA VAL A 180 -8.17 17.31 -7.16
C VAL A 180 -8.85 15.97 -7.44
N GLY A 181 -8.10 15.03 -8.00
CA GLY A 181 -8.55 13.66 -8.19
C GLY A 181 -8.52 12.82 -6.90
N ASP A 182 -9.11 11.64 -6.99
CA ASP A 182 -9.15 10.66 -5.91
C ASP A 182 -7.75 10.21 -5.45
N GLU A 183 -6.81 10.00 -6.38
CA GLU A 183 -5.47 9.47 -6.07
C GLU A 183 -4.62 10.46 -5.29
N GLU A 184 -4.61 11.74 -5.71
CA GLU A 184 -3.93 12.83 -5.02
C GLU A 184 -4.47 13.00 -3.60
N THR A 185 -5.80 13.01 -3.46
CA THR A 185 -6.49 13.20 -2.19
C THR A 185 -6.26 12.03 -1.25
N GLU A 186 -6.30 10.80 -1.76
CA GLU A 186 -5.98 9.60 -0.98
C GLU A 186 -4.52 9.61 -0.51
N THR A 187 -3.59 9.99 -1.39
CA THR A 187 -2.16 10.11 -1.05
C THR A 187 -1.95 11.16 0.03
N MET A 188 -2.60 12.31 -0.08
CA MET A 188 -2.61 13.34 0.95
C MET A 188 -3.17 12.81 2.27
N CYS A 189 -4.29 12.08 2.23
CA CYS A 189 -4.89 11.55 3.44
C CYS A 189 -3.96 10.57 4.16
N LYS A 190 -3.32 9.67 3.40
CA LYS A 190 -2.31 8.73 3.92
C LYS A 190 -1.12 9.49 4.51
N LEU A 191 -0.63 10.52 3.82
CA LEU A 191 0.48 11.33 4.28
C LEU A 191 0.18 12.02 5.62
N ILE A 192 -0.95 12.72 5.71
CA ILE A 192 -1.39 13.41 6.93
C ILE A 192 -1.60 12.41 8.07
N THR A 193 -2.13 11.21 7.79
CA THR A 193 -2.27 10.15 8.79
C THR A 193 -0.91 9.77 9.40
N THR A 194 0.13 9.69 8.58
CA THR A 194 1.48 9.30 9.02
C THR A 194 2.22 10.40 9.77
N ILE A 195 2.18 11.64 9.28
CA ILE A 195 3.03 12.74 9.77
C ILE A 195 2.28 13.80 10.58
N GLY A 196 0.96 13.80 10.55
CA GLY A 196 0.11 14.90 11.01
C GLY A 196 0.33 15.24 12.49
N LYS A 197 0.43 14.22 13.36
CA LYS A 197 0.74 14.41 14.78
C LYS A 197 2.06 15.16 15.00
N SER A 198 3.08 14.80 14.23
CA SER A 198 4.40 15.42 14.34
C SER A 198 4.33 16.88 13.91
N LEU A 199 3.76 17.17 12.74
CA LEU A 199 3.65 18.54 12.23
C LEU A 199 2.81 19.46 13.13
N ASP A 200 1.69 18.96 13.66
CA ASP A 200 0.78 19.73 14.52
C ASP A 200 1.40 20.05 15.90
N THR A 201 2.40 19.26 16.33
CA THR A 201 3.12 19.44 17.61
C THR A 201 4.44 20.20 17.43
N SER A 202 5.08 20.13 16.26
CA SER A 202 6.42 20.71 16.02
C SER A 202 6.50 22.21 16.29
N SER A 203 5.51 22.99 15.85
CA SER A 203 5.54 24.46 15.98
C SER A 203 4.14 25.07 15.82
N ARG A 204 3.90 26.21 16.47
CA ARG A 204 2.66 26.99 16.30
C ARG A 204 2.41 27.34 14.83
N ARG A 205 3.47 27.71 14.09
CA ARG A 205 3.38 28.02 12.67
C ARG A 205 2.93 26.81 11.85
N ASN A 206 3.45 25.62 12.15
CA ASN A 206 3.05 24.40 11.45
C ASN A 206 1.59 24.05 11.73
N LYS A 207 1.12 24.29 12.96
CA LYS A 207 -0.29 24.13 13.31
C LYS A 207 -1.19 25.08 12.50
N GLU A 208 -0.81 26.35 12.34
CA GLU A 208 -1.52 27.32 11.48
C GLU A 208 -1.58 26.84 10.01
N TRP A 209 -0.48 26.26 9.49
CA TRP A 209 -0.48 25.62 8.16
C TRP A 209 -1.40 24.41 8.09
N MET A 210 -1.40 23.55 9.12
CA MET A 210 -2.30 22.41 9.21
C MET A 210 -3.77 22.85 9.23
N ASP A 211 -4.10 23.92 9.94
CA ASP A 211 -5.45 24.51 9.92
C ASP A 211 -5.85 24.95 8.51
N THR A 212 -4.93 25.58 7.77
CA THR A 212 -5.14 25.97 6.37
C THR A 212 -5.37 24.76 5.47
N TYR A 213 -4.60 23.67 5.62
CA TYR A 213 -4.83 22.46 4.82
C TYR A 213 -6.16 21.80 5.13
N PHE A 214 -6.54 21.73 6.41
CA PHE A 214 -7.83 21.17 6.81
C PHE A 214 -9.00 22.02 6.29
N GLU A 215 -8.86 23.34 6.19
CA GLU A 215 -9.88 24.17 5.55
C GLU A 215 -9.98 23.87 4.05
N ARG A 216 -8.85 23.78 3.34
CA ARG A 216 -8.84 23.37 1.93
C ARG A 216 -9.43 21.98 1.71
N MET A 217 -9.23 21.05 2.65
CA MET A 217 -9.84 19.72 2.58
C MET A 217 -11.37 19.77 2.68
N LYS A 218 -11.95 20.77 3.39
CA LYS A 218 -13.41 20.97 3.36
C LYS A 218 -13.87 21.40 1.96
N GLU A 219 -13.15 22.32 1.33
CA GLU A 219 -13.45 22.75 -0.04
C GLU A 219 -13.35 21.60 -1.04
N MET A 220 -12.38 20.69 -0.84
CA MET A 220 -12.23 19.50 -1.67
C MET A 220 -13.45 18.57 -1.58
N MET A 221 -14.09 18.45 -0.42
CA MET A 221 -15.27 17.59 -0.25
C MET A 221 -16.48 18.04 -1.09
N GLU A 222 -16.55 19.32 -1.44
CA GLU A 222 -17.58 19.88 -2.32
C GLU A 222 -17.32 19.58 -3.81
N SER A 223 -16.12 19.09 -4.15
CA SER A 223 -15.80 18.74 -5.54
C SER A 223 -16.65 17.55 -6.03
N PRO A 224 -17.18 17.62 -7.28
CA PRO A 224 -17.85 16.49 -7.92
C PRO A 224 -16.88 15.39 -8.36
N HIS A 225 -15.57 15.67 -8.43
CA HIS A 225 -14.55 14.72 -8.90
C HIS A 225 -14.10 13.71 -7.84
N LEU A 226 -14.50 13.90 -6.57
CA LEU A 226 -14.14 13.00 -5.48
C LEU A 226 -15.20 11.93 -5.25
N SER A 227 -14.77 10.68 -5.16
CA SER A 227 -15.65 9.58 -4.76
C SER A 227 -16.02 9.64 -3.28
N SER A 228 -17.18 9.08 -2.93
CA SER A 228 -17.64 9.01 -1.53
C SER A 228 -16.62 8.36 -0.62
N ARG A 229 -15.87 7.34 -1.09
CA ARG A 229 -14.81 6.67 -0.32
C ARG A 229 -13.74 7.67 0.13
N VAL A 230 -13.27 8.52 -0.79
CA VAL A 230 -12.23 9.51 -0.49
C VAL A 230 -12.78 10.62 0.40
N LYS A 231 -14.04 11.04 0.21
CA LYS A 231 -14.71 11.98 1.14
C LYS A 231 -14.78 11.41 2.56
N PHE A 232 -15.08 10.11 2.73
CA PHE A 232 -15.01 9.45 4.03
C PHE A 232 -13.59 9.40 4.61
N MET A 233 -12.55 9.21 3.78
CA MET A 233 -11.16 9.29 4.24
C MET A 233 -10.81 10.69 4.79
N ILE A 234 -11.31 11.75 4.16
CA ILE A 234 -11.17 13.12 4.65
C ILE A 234 -11.89 13.29 6.00
N LEU A 235 -13.12 12.80 6.13
CA LEU A 235 -13.89 12.84 7.39
C LEU A 235 -13.17 12.09 8.52
N ASP A 236 -12.61 10.91 8.23
CA ASP A 236 -11.79 10.15 9.18
C ASP A 236 -10.59 10.96 9.70
N LEU A 237 -9.98 11.80 8.85
CA LEU A 237 -8.89 12.68 9.24
C LEU A 237 -9.33 13.85 10.12
N PHE A 238 -10.47 14.47 9.83
CA PHE A 238 -11.05 15.48 10.71
C PHE A 238 -11.27 14.92 12.12
N ASP A 239 -11.85 13.74 12.20
CA ASP A 239 -12.06 13.04 13.46
C ASP A 239 -10.73 12.67 14.15
N LEU A 240 -9.74 12.19 13.40
CA LEU A 240 -8.41 11.86 13.93
C LEU A 240 -7.74 13.09 14.56
N ARG A 241 -7.78 14.24 13.89
CA ARG A 241 -7.21 15.48 14.41
C ARG A 241 -7.99 16.03 15.59
N LYS A 242 -9.33 15.99 15.56
CA LYS A 242 -10.21 16.38 16.69
C LYS A 242 -9.91 15.53 17.94
N ASN A 243 -9.62 14.24 17.75
CA ASN A 243 -9.21 13.32 18.80
C ASN A 243 -7.70 13.41 19.15
N LYS A 244 -7.05 14.54 18.85
CA LYS A 244 -5.63 14.81 19.15
C LYS A 244 -4.69 13.71 18.63
N TRP A 245 -4.96 13.21 17.42
CA TRP A 245 -4.17 12.19 16.74
C TRP A 245 -4.14 10.82 17.46
N VAL A 246 -5.15 10.52 18.28
CA VAL A 246 -5.32 9.20 18.89
C VAL A 246 -6.20 8.35 17.97
N SER A 247 -5.63 7.28 17.42
CA SER A 247 -6.37 6.36 16.54
C SER A 247 -7.42 5.58 17.33
N ARG A 248 -8.69 5.66 16.91
CA ARG A 248 -9.79 4.84 17.45
C ARG A 248 -9.54 3.33 17.27
N ARG A 249 -8.72 2.95 16.27
CA ARG A 249 -8.40 1.53 15.95
C ARG A 249 -7.22 0.96 16.75
N GLY A 250 -6.51 1.76 17.55
CA GLY A 250 -5.47 1.24 18.46
C GLY A 250 -6.00 0.28 19.53
N ASN A 251 -7.32 0.29 19.76
CA ASN A 251 -8.04 -0.63 20.64
C ASN A 251 -8.69 -1.82 19.91
N GLN A 252 -8.51 -1.98 18.59
CA GLN A 252 -8.87 -3.22 17.92
C GLN A 252 -7.75 -4.23 18.22
N PRO A 253 -8.05 -5.38 18.85
CA PRO A 253 -7.02 -6.39 19.07
C PRO A 253 -6.39 -6.73 17.73
N ALA A 254 -5.06 -6.70 17.67
CA ALA A 254 -4.31 -7.17 16.53
C ALA A 254 -4.87 -8.53 16.08
N PRO A 255 -4.91 -8.84 14.77
CA PRO A 255 -5.35 -10.16 14.32
C PRO A 255 -4.55 -11.21 15.10
N THR A 256 -5.25 -11.92 15.97
CA THR A 256 -4.65 -12.86 16.93
C THR A 256 -3.86 -13.88 16.13
N THR A 257 -2.61 -14.09 16.49
CA THR A 257 -1.75 -15.02 15.76
C THR A 257 -2.36 -16.42 15.85
N ILE A 258 -2.22 -17.25 14.81
CA ILE A 258 -2.74 -18.64 14.80
C ILE A 258 -2.29 -19.42 16.04
N ALA A 259 -1.08 -19.15 16.54
CA ALA A 259 -0.56 -19.70 17.79
C ALA A 259 -1.40 -19.32 19.03
N GLN A 260 -1.86 -18.06 19.13
CA GLN A 260 -2.70 -17.59 20.23
C GLN A 260 -4.11 -18.19 20.18
N VAL A 261 -4.66 -18.40 18.98
CA VAL A 261 -5.95 -19.08 18.78
C VAL A 261 -5.85 -20.55 19.21
N HIS A 262 -4.75 -21.23 18.89
CA HIS A 262 -4.52 -22.62 19.32
C HIS A 262 -4.30 -22.74 20.83
N GLU A 263 -3.58 -21.82 21.45
CA GLU A 263 -3.36 -21.83 22.91
C GLU A 263 -4.67 -21.58 23.68
N GLN A 264 -5.49 -20.61 23.22
CA GLN A 264 -6.80 -20.35 23.81
C GLN A 264 -7.76 -21.52 23.63
N ALA A 265 -7.75 -22.18 22.46
CA ALA A 265 -8.55 -23.37 22.22
C ALA A 265 -8.10 -24.57 23.09
N GLN A 266 -6.80 -24.71 23.34
CA GLN A 266 -6.27 -25.76 24.24
C GLN A 266 -6.61 -25.48 25.71
N LYS A 267 -6.52 -24.22 26.17
CA LYS A 267 -6.95 -23.84 27.52
C LYS A 267 -8.44 -24.07 27.73
N ALA A 268 -9.29 -23.63 26.80
CA ALA A 268 -10.72 -23.87 26.87
C ALA A 268 -11.07 -25.38 26.89
N LYS A 269 -10.40 -26.20 26.06
CA LYS A 269 -10.58 -27.66 26.09
C LYS A 269 -10.12 -28.32 27.38
N ASN A 270 -9.08 -27.81 28.03
CA ASN A 270 -8.61 -28.34 29.30
C ASN A 270 -9.54 -27.93 30.45
N GLU A 271 -10.03 -26.69 30.45
CA GLU A 271 -11.03 -26.21 31.41
C GLU A 271 -12.36 -26.97 31.29
N GLU A 272 -12.81 -27.26 30.07
CA GLU A 272 -14.00 -28.08 29.82
C GLU A 272 -13.82 -29.52 30.34
N LYS A 273 -12.64 -30.12 30.11
CA LYS A 273 -12.31 -31.45 30.65
C LYS A 273 -12.25 -31.48 32.18
N GLU A 274 -11.74 -30.42 32.80
CA GLU A 274 -11.73 -30.31 34.27
C GLU A 274 -13.12 -30.10 34.85
N ALA A 275 -13.95 -29.28 34.22
CA ALA A 275 -15.35 -29.11 34.60
C ALA A 275 -16.13 -30.42 34.49
N MET A 276 -15.88 -31.21 33.44
CA MET A 276 -16.51 -32.53 33.25
C MET A 276 -16.04 -33.58 34.27
N LYS A 277 -14.79 -33.49 34.77
CA LYS A 277 -14.29 -34.33 35.87
C LYS A 277 -14.85 -33.95 37.25
N ARG A 278 -15.15 -32.66 37.46
CA ARG A 278 -15.80 -32.19 38.70
C ARG A 278 -17.25 -32.62 38.79
N THR A 279 -17.94 -32.77 37.66
CA THR A 279 -19.33 -33.26 37.64
C THR A 279 -19.45 -34.78 37.74
N SER A 280 -18.43 -35.54 37.34
CA SER A 280 -18.44 -37.01 37.43
C SER A 280 -18.10 -37.56 38.82
N SER A 281 -17.43 -36.78 39.67
CA SER A 281 -17.04 -37.17 41.04
C SER A 281 -18.15 -36.98 42.09
N SER A 282 -19.29 -36.38 41.74
CA SER A 282 -20.42 -36.13 42.65
C SER A 282 -21.60 -37.12 42.53
N ARG A 283 -21.48 -38.22 41.75
CA ARG A 283 -22.53 -39.25 41.62
C ARG A 283 -22.19 -40.56 42.35
N GLY A 284 -21.81 -40.44 43.61
CA GLY A 284 -21.74 -41.58 44.54
C GLY A 284 -22.78 -41.44 45.65
N SER A 285 -23.65 -42.45 45.77
CA SER A 285 -24.62 -42.71 46.86
C SER A 285 -26.09 -42.27 46.61
N LEU A 286 -26.94 -43.26 46.35
CA LEU A 286 -28.42 -43.19 46.48
C LEU A 286 -28.82 -43.07 47.97
N PRO A 287 -30.07 -42.64 48.29
CA PRO A 287 -31.14 -43.64 48.49
C PRO A 287 -32.53 -43.25 47.92
N HIS A 288 -33.14 -44.27 47.30
CA HIS A 288 -34.56 -44.62 47.09
C HIS A 288 -35.63 -43.67 46.48
N PRO A 289 -36.49 -44.20 45.56
CA PRO A 289 -37.62 -43.49 44.98
C PRO A 289 -38.92 -43.76 45.77
N MET A 290 -39.72 -42.72 46.00
CA MET A 290 -41.12 -42.85 46.41
C MET A 290 -42.02 -42.32 45.30
N SER A 291 -42.61 -43.25 44.57
CA SER A 291 -43.71 -43.03 43.64
C SER A 291 -44.94 -42.56 44.41
N ARG A 292 -45.51 -41.41 44.04
CA ARG A 292 -46.94 -41.14 44.26
C ARG A 292 -47.54 -40.45 43.05
N ALA A 293 -48.36 -41.21 42.34
CA ALA A 293 -49.22 -40.80 41.25
C ALA A 293 -50.45 -40.03 41.76
N GLY A 294 -51.05 -39.22 40.89
CA GLY A 294 -52.39 -38.61 41.04
C GLY A 294 -52.39 -37.13 40.63
N SER A 295 -52.73 -36.76 39.39
CA SER A 295 -54.06 -36.70 38.74
C SER A 295 -54.78 -35.35 38.91
N HIS A 296 -54.92 -34.66 37.77
CA HIS A 296 -56.04 -33.84 37.27
C HIS A 296 -56.72 -32.77 38.16
N ARG A 297 -56.78 -31.55 37.58
CA ARG A 297 -57.95 -30.66 37.37
C ARG A 297 -57.42 -29.39 36.67
N GLY A 298 -57.85 -28.93 35.50
CA GLY A 298 -59.13 -29.06 34.82
C GLY A 298 -59.95 -27.77 35.00
N ALA A 299 -60.12 -27.00 33.92
CA ALA A 299 -61.15 -25.99 33.61
C ALA A 299 -60.53 -24.80 32.83
N GLY A 300 -61.04 -24.32 31.69
CA GLY A 300 -62.26 -24.64 30.97
C GLY A 300 -62.73 -23.42 30.17
N SER A 301 -63.10 -23.66 28.91
CA SER A 301 -64.20 -23.02 28.17
C SER A 301 -64.10 -21.53 27.77
N ARG A 302 -64.10 -21.24 26.46
CA ARG A 302 -65.34 -20.99 25.70
C ARG A 302 -65.08 -20.75 24.20
N ASP A 303 -65.84 -21.50 23.40
CA ASP A 303 -66.18 -21.30 21.99
C ASP A 303 -66.83 -19.93 21.70
N LEU A 304 -66.64 -19.42 20.48
CA LEU A 304 -67.69 -19.29 19.43
C LEU A 304 -67.17 -18.50 18.21
N GLN A 305 -66.92 -19.24 17.12
CA GLN A 305 -67.52 -19.10 15.78
C GLN A 305 -67.49 -17.73 15.05
N ARG A 306 -66.87 -17.67 13.86
CA ARG A 306 -67.54 -17.32 12.57
C ARG A 306 -66.60 -17.43 11.35
N GLU A 307 -67.11 -18.08 10.30
CA GLU A 307 -66.51 -18.31 8.98
C GLU A 307 -66.31 -17.05 8.12
N GLY A 308 -65.42 -17.15 7.12
CA GLY A 308 -65.40 -16.27 5.95
C GLY A 308 -64.09 -16.32 5.15
N SER A 309 -64.06 -17.15 4.11
CA SER A 309 -62.98 -17.33 3.13
C SER A 309 -62.62 -16.07 2.33
N THR A 310 -61.33 -15.83 2.05
CA THR A 310 -60.77 -15.55 0.69
C THR A 310 -59.24 -15.38 0.76
N GLY A 311 -58.55 -15.84 -0.28
CA GLY A 311 -57.10 -16.07 -0.26
C GLY A 311 -56.22 -14.83 -0.34
N SER A 312 -54.96 -15.02 0.05
CA SER A 312 -53.78 -14.38 -0.54
C SER A 312 -52.51 -14.96 0.09
N ASN A 313 -51.52 -15.24 -0.77
CA ASN A 313 -50.17 -15.63 -0.37
C ASN A 313 -49.58 -14.60 0.60
N ALA A 314 -49.32 -15.00 1.83
CA ALA A 314 -48.55 -14.21 2.79
C ALA A 314 -47.33 -15.04 3.22
N ALA A 315 -46.16 -14.53 2.83
CA ALA A 315 -44.87 -14.97 3.35
C ALA A 315 -44.83 -14.64 4.86
N SER A 316 -44.70 -15.66 5.71
CA SER A 316 -44.49 -15.46 7.14
C SER A 316 -43.04 -15.07 7.39
N THR A 317 -42.83 -13.79 7.67
CA THR A 317 -41.60 -13.26 8.28
C THR A 317 -41.62 -13.57 9.77
N THR A 318 -40.70 -14.44 10.22
CA THR A 318 -40.36 -14.55 11.65
C THR A 318 -39.30 -13.51 11.99
N VAL A 319 -39.43 -12.91 13.16
CA VAL A 319 -38.61 -11.81 13.69
C VAL A 319 -37.20 -12.19 14.15
N ASP A 320 -36.72 -13.39 13.80
CA ASP A 320 -35.32 -13.80 13.95
C ASP A 320 -34.86 -14.41 12.63
N GLY A 321 -34.15 -13.61 11.83
CA GLY A 321 -33.76 -13.89 10.44
C GLY A 321 -32.70 -14.98 10.28
N TRP A 322 -33.08 -16.24 10.51
CA TRP A 322 -32.30 -17.42 10.16
C TRP A 322 -33.12 -18.40 9.31
N SER A 323 -32.72 -18.55 8.04
CA SER A 323 -33.34 -19.46 7.08
C SER A 323 -32.65 -20.83 7.13
N THR A 324 -33.27 -21.83 7.74
CA THR A 324 -32.83 -23.23 7.66
C THR A 324 -33.49 -23.95 6.49
N VAL A 325 -32.68 -24.41 5.53
CA VAL A 325 -33.12 -25.28 4.43
C VAL A 325 -33.56 -26.65 4.98
N GLY A 326 -34.76 -27.08 4.61
CA GLY A 326 -35.36 -28.33 5.05
C GLY A 326 -34.68 -29.57 4.47
N SER A 327 -34.36 -30.51 5.34
CA SER A 327 -33.85 -31.85 5.01
C SER A 327 -35.00 -32.80 4.67
N GLY A 328 -35.12 -33.21 3.40
CA GLY A 328 -35.92 -34.35 2.97
C GLY A 328 -35.02 -35.54 2.58
N SER A 329 -35.40 -36.76 2.97
CA SER A 329 -34.79 -38.04 2.54
C SER A 329 -35.89 -38.97 2.00
N PRO A 330 -35.58 -40.08 1.29
CA PRO A 330 -35.10 -40.10 -0.08
C PRO A 330 -35.99 -40.99 -1.00
N GLY A 331 -36.16 -40.58 -2.26
CA GLY A 331 -36.85 -41.36 -3.31
C GLY A 331 -35.88 -41.81 -4.41
N SER A 332 -35.84 -43.12 -4.64
CA SER A 332 -35.02 -43.84 -5.63
C SER A 332 -35.18 -43.37 -7.08
N SER A 333 -34.08 -43.13 -7.80
CA SER A 333 -33.68 -43.90 -9.01
C SER A 333 -32.56 -43.24 -9.84
N SER A 334 -31.58 -44.08 -10.21
CA SER A 334 -30.88 -44.11 -11.52
C SER A 334 -29.83 -43.05 -11.91
N LYS A 335 -28.62 -43.59 -12.16
CA LYS A 335 -27.46 -43.13 -12.97
C LYS A 335 -26.29 -42.48 -12.24
N GLY A 336 -25.23 -43.27 -12.10
CA GLY A 336 -23.94 -42.87 -11.58
C GLY A 336 -23.10 -42.09 -12.57
N THR A 337 -22.31 -41.14 -12.05
CA THR A 337 -20.98 -40.80 -12.58
C THR A 337 -20.14 -40.19 -11.45
N ARG A 338 -19.09 -40.94 -11.07
CA ARG A 338 -17.81 -40.58 -10.43
C ARG A 338 -17.66 -39.20 -9.75
N ALA A 339 -17.65 -39.20 -8.42
CA ALA A 339 -17.04 -38.17 -7.60
C ALA A 339 -15.62 -38.62 -7.19
N ASN A 340 -14.58 -38.23 -7.94
CA ASN A 340 -13.20 -38.24 -7.44
C ASN A 340 -12.24 -37.39 -8.31
N GLU A 341 -12.43 -36.07 -8.37
CA GLU A 341 -11.53 -35.19 -9.14
C GLU A 341 -11.21 -33.87 -8.42
N LEU A 342 -10.80 -33.94 -7.15
CA LEU A 342 -10.29 -32.78 -6.41
C LEU A 342 -8.96 -33.04 -5.66
N ALA A 343 -8.28 -34.17 -5.93
CA ALA A 343 -7.06 -34.55 -5.21
C ALA A 343 -5.74 -34.03 -5.81
N ASN A 344 -5.75 -33.18 -6.84
CA ASN A 344 -4.52 -32.76 -7.55
C ASN A 344 -4.32 -31.25 -7.73
N PHE A 345 -5.06 -30.39 -7.03
CA PHE A 345 -4.75 -28.96 -6.98
C PHE A 345 -3.63 -28.72 -5.95
N GLY A 346 -2.37 -28.59 -6.42
CA GLY A 346 -1.25 -28.19 -5.56
C GLY A 346 0.10 -28.86 -5.77
N LYS A 347 0.36 -29.51 -6.91
CA LYS A 347 1.70 -30.05 -7.21
C LYS A 347 2.28 -29.42 -8.47
N THR A 348 3.16 -28.44 -8.29
CA THR A 348 4.14 -28.03 -9.31
C THR A 348 5.53 -28.09 -8.71
N ASP A 349 6.19 -29.24 -8.88
CA ASP A 349 7.64 -29.34 -8.79
C ASP A 349 8.24 -29.27 -10.20
N ARG A 350 9.42 -28.67 -10.29
CA ARG A 350 10.11 -28.26 -11.52
C ARG A 350 10.79 -29.45 -12.20
N SER A 351 10.68 -29.57 -13.53
CA SER A 351 11.84 -29.57 -14.45
C SER A 351 11.53 -30.01 -15.89
N LYS A 352 12.26 -29.34 -16.82
CA LYS A 352 12.64 -29.71 -18.20
C LYS A 352 11.60 -29.71 -19.35
N THR A 353 11.67 -28.61 -20.10
CA THR A 353 11.85 -28.51 -21.57
C THR A 353 11.29 -29.63 -22.46
N ARG A 354 10.15 -29.37 -23.10
CA ARG A 354 9.85 -29.85 -24.46
C ARG A 354 9.06 -28.79 -25.23
N SER A 355 9.60 -28.42 -26.39
CA SER A 355 8.93 -27.63 -27.42
C SER A 355 7.79 -28.44 -28.04
N SER A 356 6.57 -27.90 -28.03
CA SER A 356 5.49 -28.38 -28.91
C SER A 356 5.04 -27.22 -29.80
N VAL A 357 5.60 -27.20 -31.00
CA VAL A 357 5.11 -26.42 -32.13
C VAL A 357 3.85 -27.14 -32.65
N LEU A 358 2.73 -26.42 -32.68
CA LEU A 358 1.55 -26.76 -33.47
C LEU A 358 1.35 -25.62 -34.48
N GLY A 359 1.67 -25.90 -35.75
CA GLY A 359 1.37 -25.01 -36.87
C GLY A 359 -0.12 -25.07 -37.25
N PRO A 360 -0.57 -24.21 -38.19
CA PRO A 360 -0.49 -24.60 -39.60
C PRO A 360 0.33 -23.60 -40.45
N GLY A 361 1.12 -24.15 -41.37
CA GLY A 361 1.97 -23.39 -42.29
C GLY A 361 1.24 -22.94 -43.54
N ASN A 362 1.59 -21.72 -44.00
CA ASN A 362 1.68 -21.36 -45.41
C ASN A 362 2.27 -19.95 -45.54
N SER A 363 3.51 -19.83 -46.02
CA SER A 363 4.03 -18.62 -46.67
C SER A 363 5.26 -19.00 -47.52
N PRO A 364 5.17 -18.87 -48.85
CA PRO A 364 6.28 -19.13 -49.75
C PRO A 364 7.03 -17.82 -50.05
N PHE A 365 8.28 -17.71 -49.63
CA PHE A 365 9.43 -17.29 -50.45
C PHE A 365 10.65 -17.03 -49.58
N ALA A 366 11.79 -17.46 -50.13
CA ALA A 366 13.07 -17.61 -49.47
C ALA A 366 13.89 -16.31 -49.42
N SER A 367 14.69 -16.20 -48.37
CA SER A 367 16.12 -15.85 -48.35
C SER A 367 16.65 -14.86 -49.39
N LEU A 368 17.26 -13.75 -48.94
CA LEU A 368 18.63 -13.40 -49.36
C LEU A 368 19.32 -12.38 -48.43
N HIS A 369 20.65 -12.48 -48.46
CA HIS A 369 21.69 -11.86 -47.66
C HIS A 369 21.82 -10.32 -47.71
N ARG A 370 22.29 -9.76 -46.58
CA ARG A 370 23.44 -8.84 -46.38
C ARG A 370 23.92 -7.99 -47.58
N ALA A 371 23.91 -6.66 -47.42
CA ALA A 371 25.05 -5.77 -47.72
C ALA A 371 24.80 -4.34 -47.21
N SER A 372 25.88 -3.66 -46.83
CA SER A 372 25.94 -2.29 -46.33
C SER A 372 25.80 -1.26 -47.46
N SER A 373 25.26 -0.08 -47.16
CA SER A 373 25.68 1.16 -47.80
C SER A 373 25.24 2.38 -46.97
N LYS A 374 25.81 3.52 -47.34
CA LYS A 374 26.20 4.68 -46.55
C LYS A 374 25.57 5.91 -47.22
N ALA A 375 24.93 6.80 -46.45
CA ALA A 375 24.61 8.22 -46.70
C ALA A 375 23.48 8.60 -45.73
N GLY A 376 23.47 9.70 -44.98
CA GLY A 376 23.98 11.04 -45.26
C GLY A 376 22.77 11.98 -45.28
N GLY A 377 22.62 12.86 -44.29
CA GLY A 377 21.49 13.81 -44.23
C GLY A 377 21.31 14.47 -42.86
N ASP A 378 22.14 15.48 -42.58
CA ASP A 378 21.95 16.45 -41.50
C ASP A 378 20.74 17.36 -41.79
N GLN A 379 19.84 17.52 -40.82
CA GLN A 379 19.06 18.75 -40.67
C GLN A 379 18.95 19.16 -39.19
N LYS A 380 19.52 20.34 -38.92
CA LYS A 380 19.32 21.15 -37.72
C LYS A 380 17.92 21.77 -37.72
N SER A 381 17.20 21.68 -36.61
CA SER A 381 16.32 22.75 -36.14
C SER A 381 16.22 22.73 -34.62
N SER A 382 16.54 23.88 -34.03
CA SER A 382 16.54 24.22 -32.60
C SER A 382 15.13 24.49 -32.07
N PRO A 383 14.81 24.15 -30.80
CA PRO A 383 13.62 24.66 -30.15
C PRO A 383 13.90 25.97 -29.39
N SER A 384 12.95 26.89 -29.50
CA SER A 384 12.84 28.17 -28.80
C SER A 384 12.71 28.00 -27.29
N GLU A 385 13.57 28.68 -26.53
CA GLU A 385 13.49 28.80 -25.06
C GLU A 385 12.34 29.73 -24.64
N SER A 386 11.35 29.21 -23.90
CA SER A 386 10.52 30.01 -23.00
C SER A 386 11.12 29.95 -21.60
N ARG A 387 11.72 31.07 -21.18
CA ARG A 387 12.28 31.26 -19.85
C ARG A 387 11.14 31.41 -18.83
N SER A 388 10.89 30.38 -18.02
CA SER A 388 10.22 30.55 -16.72
C SER A 388 11.29 30.63 -15.62
N SER A 389 11.38 31.81 -15.01
CA SER A 389 12.22 32.08 -13.86
C SER A 389 11.69 31.34 -12.64
N SER A 390 12.25 30.16 -12.34
CA SER A 390 11.97 29.43 -11.10
C SER A 390 13.04 29.78 -10.07
N ALA A 391 12.69 30.59 -9.08
CA ALA A 391 13.52 30.87 -7.93
C ALA A 391 13.67 29.61 -7.06
N ASN A 392 14.89 29.33 -6.59
CA ASN A 392 15.21 28.19 -5.73
C ASN A 392 14.29 28.13 -4.50
N MET A 393 13.37 27.15 -4.47
CA MET A 393 12.28 27.05 -3.48
C MET A 393 12.73 26.60 -2.07
N PHE A 394 13.99 26.18 -1.91
CA PHE A 394 14.48 25.50 -0.71
C PHE A 394 15.68 26.17 0.00
N ARG A 395 16.02 27.42 -0.36
CA ARG A 395 17.03 28.19 0.39
C ARG A 395 16.58 28.54 1.80
#